data_AF-A0A2K1ZIQ0-F1
#
_entry.id   AF-A0A2K1ZIQ0-F1
#
_cell.length_a   1.000
_cell.length_b   1.000
_cell.length_c   1.000
_cell.angle_alpha   90.00
_cell.angle_beta   90.00
_cell.angle_gamma   90.00
#
_symmetry.space_group_name_H-M   'P 1'
#
loop_
_entity.id
_entity.type
_entity.pdbx_description
1 polymer ?
#
loop_
_entity_poly.entity_id
_entity_poly.type
_entity_poly.pdbx_seq_one_letter_code
_entity_poly.pdbx_strand_id
1 'polypeptide(L)'
;MVKQVCSDAVEIVEPAKEGYQLTLKLNLAKIPRGKDPYKVITQISSVQAVILCSQLKEMLRNVNSQDTSQGMNKPIKLVYHPREPFYVIRQPQKITAVFPMRFKEHSDVIIATAFFQELMDVGSSEKWAKAPPCTWSPIPPPELRGEPLEDLSTNGGFVTFDISSRHVEGKKLDKTVWSLLNFYAYVKKHVKGTRGFIQRRMQKRLESLVEVLHKEKLEENEDVKKFKAHAECRYVGKLVGLSKPKNFKRRCRDLTRKIMQIHFRIKIHGFRRFHRRWLTIPKFSSPLRYTKLE
;
A
#
# COMPACT_ATOMS: atom_id res chain seq x y z
N MET A 1 -2.10 -13.78 29.78
CA MET A 1 -2.98 -13.41 28.64
C MET A 1 -3.45 -14.61 27.83
N VAL A 2 -2.60 -15.58 27.45
CA VAL A 2 -3.05 -16.77 26.70
C VAL A 2 -4.10 -17.60 27.48
N LYS A 3 -3.90 -17.78 28.80
CA LYS A 3 -4.87 -18.41 29.71
C LYS A 3 -6.22 -17.65 29.82
N GLN A 4 -6.26 -16.35 29.51
CA GLN A 4 -7.51 -15.57 29.49
C GLN A 4 -8.29 -15.72 28.17
N VAL A 5 -7.62 -16.14 27.09
CA VAL A 5 -8.24 -16.37 25.77
C VAL A 5 -8.71 -17.82 25.62
N CYS A 6 -8.11 -18.74 26.38
CA CYS A 6 -8.54 -20.13 26.43
C CYS A 6 -9.81 -20.24 27.28
N SER A 7 -10.96 -20.37 26.62
CA SER A 7 -12.21 -20.86 27.21
C SER A 7 -12.00 -22.28 27.79
N ASP A 8 -12.92 -22.77 28.63
CA ASP A 8 -12.96 -24.16 29.15
C ASP A 8 -12.80 -25.25 28.06
N ALA A 9 -13.01 -24.89 26.79
CA ALA A 9 -12.82 -25.75 25.63
C ALA A 9 -11.35 -25.92 25.15
N VAL A 10 -10.41 -25.11 25.64
CA VAL A 10 -9.00 -25.12 25.18
C VAL A 10 -8.06 -25.34 26.37
N GLU A 11 -7.30 -26.43 26.32
CA GLU A 11 -6.28 -26.78 27.32
C GLU A 11 -4.88 -26.65 26.70
N ILE A 12 -3.95 -26.04 27.43
CA ILE A 12 -2.53 -26.00 27.04
C ILE A 12 -1.91 -27.32 27.47
N VAL A 13 -1.27 -28.05 26.55
CA VAL A 13 -0.60 -29.31 26.84
C VAL A 13 0.86 -29.03 27.21
N GLU A 14 1.26 -29.49 28.41
CA GLU A 14 2.63 -29.43 28.90
C GLU A 14 3.13 -30.87 29.18
N PRO A 15 4.28 -31.30 28.62
CA PRO A 15 5.15 -30.59 27.68
C PRO A 15 4.52 -30.43 26.29
N ALA A 16 4.97 -29.43 25.54
CA ALA A 16 4.58 -29.29 24.14
C ALA A 16 5.04 -30.52 23.32
N LYS A 17 4.29 -30.87 22.28
CA LYS A 17 4.69 -31.92 21.34
C LYS A 17 6.04 -31.58 20.70
N GLU A 18 6.84 -32.61 20.43
CA GLU A 18 8.15 -32.46 19.79
C GLU A 18 8.05 -31.61 18.52
N GLY A 19 8.95 -30.63 18.40
CA GLY A 19 8.98 -29.68 17.29
C GLY A 19 8.06 -28.46 17.42
N TYR A 20 7.23 -28.35 18.46
CA TYR A 20 6.33 -27.22 18.66
C TYR A 20 6.61 -26.46 19.96
N GLN A 21 6.45 -25.12 19.92
CA GLN A 21 6.63 -24.24 21.09
C GLN A 21 5.38 -24.20 21.99
N LEU A 22 4.20 -24.42 21.40
CA LEU A 22 2.92 -24.42 22.11
C LEU A 22 2.01 -25.47 21.47
N THR A 23 1.43 -26.35 22.29
CA THR A 23 0.42 -27.32 21.87
C THR A 23 -0.89 -27.04 22.57
N LEU A 24 -1.97 -26.89 21.80
CA LEU A 24 -3.32 -26.70 22.32
C LEU A 24 -4.15 -27.95 22.08
N LYS A 25 -4.85 -28.41 23.11
CA LYS A 25 -5.85 -29.48 23.05
C LYS A 25 -7.24 -28.86 23.05
N LEU A 26 -8.04 -29.21 22.05
CA LEU A 26 -9.40 -28.72 21.87
C LEU A 26 -10.41 -29.78 22.32
N ASN A 27 -11.24 -29.45 23.30
CA ASN A 27 -12.33 -30.30 23.76
C ASN A 27 -13.62 -29.94 23.00
N LEU A 28 -13.89 -30.65 21.91
CA LEU A 28 -15.06 -30.39 21.05
C LEU A 28 -16.40 -30.49 21.78
N ALA A 29 -16.48 -31.34 22.82
CA ALA A 29 -17.69 -31.50 23.64
C ALA A 29 -18.04 -30.25 24.47
N LYS A 30 -17.03 -29.45 24.84
CA LYS A 30 -17.18 -28.23 25.63
C LYS A 30 -17.44 -26.99 24.76
N ILE A 31 -17.44 -27.12 23.43
CA ILE A 31 -17.75 -26.01 22.53
C ILE A 31 -19.27 -25.79 22.53
N PRO A 32 -19.76 -24.60 22.92
CA PRO A 32 -21.19 -24.33 22.95
C PRO A 32 -21.80 -24.44 21.55
N ARG A 33 -22.74 -25.37 21.37
CA ARG A 33 -23.47 -25.56 20.10
C ARG A 33 -24.54 -24.48 19.86
N GLY A 34 -24.90 -23.71 20.89
CA GLY A 34 -25.95 -22.68 20.84
C GLY A 34 -25.42 -21.24 20.82
N LYS A 35 -24.73 -20.81 21.88
CA LYS A 35 -24.13 -19.45 21.97
C LYS A 35 -22.94 -19.33 21.01
N ASP A 36 -23.16 -18.68 19.87
CA ASP A 36 -22.16 -18.21 18.89
C ASP A 36 -20.88 -19.06 18.83
N PRO A 37 -20.92 -20.28 18.25
CA PRO A 37 -19.73 -21.12 18.08
C PRO A 37 -18.59 -20.37 17.37
N TYR A 38 -18.96 -19.43 16.49
CA TYR A 38 -18.04 -18.52 15.80
C TYR A 38 -17.15 -17.71 16.74
N LYS A 39 -17.60 -17.32 17.93
CA LYS A 39 -16.78 -16.54 18.89
C LYS A 39 -15.63 -17.39 19.44
N VAL A 40 -15.92 -18.64 19.80
CA VAL A 40 -14.92 -19.59 20.30
C VAL A 40 -13.93 -19.93 19.19
N ILE A 41 -14.41 -20.21 17.98
CA ILE A 41 -13.55 -20.46 16.81
C ILE A 41 -12.65 -19.25 16.53
N THR A 42 -13.20 -18.04 16.57
CA THR A 42 -12.43 -16.81 16.36
C THR A 42 -11.35 -16.66 17.43
N GLN A 43 -11.68 -16.90 18.70
CA GLN A 43 -10.72 -16.86 19.80
C GLN A 43 -9.58 -17.87 19.60
N ILE A 44 -9.90 -19.11 19.23
CA ILE A 44 -8.90 -20.15 18.93
C ILE A 44 -8.01 -19.72 17.76
N SER A 45 -8.60 -19.22 16.66
CA SER A 45 -7.83 -18.76 15.50
C SER A 45 -6.93 -17.55 15.82
N SER A 46 -7.28 -16.77 16.85
CA SER A 46 -6.55 -15.57 17.25
C SER A 46 -5.36 -15.83 18.18
N VAL A 47 -5.13 -17.06 18.65
CA VAL A 47 -4.11 -17.37 19.66
C VAL A 47 -2.71 -16.87 19.26
N GLN A 48 -2.28 -17.13 18.02
CA GLN A 48 -0.98 -16.65 17.53
C GLN A 48 -0.89 -15.11 17.60
N ALA A 49 -1.94 -14.42 17.17
CA ALA A 49 -2.01 -12.97 17.24
C ALA A 49 -1.97 -12.48 18.69
N VAL A 50 -2.68 -13.15 19.61
CA VAL A 50 -2.71 -12.80 21.04
C VAL A 50 -1.33 -12.94 21.69
N ILE A 51 -0.59 -14.00 21.38
CA ILE A 51 0.77 -14.23 21.91
C ILE A 51 1.67 -13.07 21.50
N LEU A 52 1.72 -12.75 20.21
CA LEU A 52 2.56 -11.68 19.67
C LEU A 52 2.11 -10.30 20.15
N CYS A 53 0.80 -10.08 20.24
CA CYS A 53 0.23 -8.85 20.78
C CYS A 53 0.53 -8.67 22.27
N SER A 54 0.60 -9.75 23.06
CA SER A 54 0.79 -9.64 24.52
C SER A 54 2.12 -9.01 24.89
N GLN A 55 3.21 -9.44 24.23
CA GLN A 55 4.53 -8.85 24.42
C GLN A 55 4.51 -7.36 24.09
N LEU A 56 3.98 -6.99 22.91
CA LEU A 56 3.90 -5.59 22.50
C LEU A 56 2.98 -4.76 23.41
N LYS A 57 1.85 -5.32 23.87
CA LYS A 57 0.93 -4.66 24.80
C LYS A 57 1.60 -4.37 26.14
N GLU A 58 2.37 -5.32 26.66
CA GLU A 58 3.10 -5.15 27.92
C GLU A 58 4.16 -4.04 27.78
N MET A 59 4.91 -4.04 26.68
CA MET A 59 5.86 -2.97 26.39
C MET A 59 5.19 -1.60 26.30
N LEU A 60 4.05 -1.51 25.60
CA LEU A 60 3.32 -0.27 25.37
C LEU A 60 2.50 0.22 26.57
N ARG A 61 2.16 -0.62 27.54
CA ARG A 61 1.52 -0.18 28.79
C ARG A 61 2.47 0.60 29.67
N ASN A 62 3.76 0.24 29.63
CA ASN A 62 4.79 0.80 30.49
C ASN A 62 5.54 1.99 29.83
N VAL A 63 4.88 2.74 28.94
CA VAL A 63 5.50 3.89 28.23
C VAL A 63 5.99 4.98 29.20
N ASN A 64 5.39 5.11 30.38
CA ASN A 64 5.69 6.15 31.37
C ASN A 64 6.40 5.62 32.63
N SER A 65 6.72 4.33 32.72
CA SER A 65 7.38 3.80 33.93
C SER A 65 8.81 4.35 33.99
N GLN A 66 9.09 5.18 35.00
CA GLN A 66 10.42 5.77 35.29
C GLN A 66 11.45 4.73 35.78
N ASP A 67 11.30 3.45 35.44
CA ASP A 67 12.32 2.43 35.67
C ASP A 67 13.43 2.60 34.63
N THR A 68 14.23 3.65 34.78
CA THR A 68 15.40 3.90 33.93
C THR A 68 16.64 3.96 34.82
N SER A 69 17.15 2.79 35.20
CA SER A 69 18.60 2.67 35.36
C SER A 69 19.24 2.91 33.98
N GLN A 70 20.30 3.72 33.95
CA GLN A 70 20.92 4.37 32.78
C GLN A 70 21.46 3.44 31.65
N GLY A 71 21.03 2.17 31.53
CA GLY A 71 21.63 1.16 30.65
C GLY A 71 20.71 0.39 29.69
N MET A 72 19.42 0.73 29.55
CA MET A 72 18.43 -0.13 28.86
C MET A 72 17.71 0.47 27.63
N ASN A 73 18.34 1.34 26.84
CA ASN A 73 17.83 1.69 25.50
C ASN A 73 18.13 0.59 24.46
N LYS A 74 18.20 -0.69 24.87
CA LYS A 74 18.47 -1.80 23.95
C LYS A 74 17.23 -2.03 23.08
N PRO A 75 17.38 -2.07 21.75
CA PRO A 75 16.27 -2.37 20.87
C PRO A 75 15.78 -3.80 21.08
N ILE A 76 14.47 -3.97 21.23
CA ILE A 76 13.83 -5.29 21.32
C ILE A 76 13.36 -5.67 19.92
N LYS A 77 13.93 -6.73 19.36
CA LYS A 77 13.54 -7.29 18.05
C LYS A 77 12.24 -8.08 18.19
N LEU A 78 11.19 -7.68 17.47
CA LEU A 78 9.94 -8.41 17.34
C LEU A 78 9.84 -9.06 15.97
N VAL A 79 9.72 -10.38 15.95
CA VAL A 79 9.62 -11.18 14.72
C VAL A 79 8.18 -11.67 14.56
N TYR A 80 7.35 -10.88 13.89
CA TYR A 80 6.02 -11.34 13.47
C TYR A 80 6.09 -12.16 12.17
N HIS A 81 6.94 -11.72 11.24
CA HIS A 81 7.24 -12.44 10.01
C HIS A 81 8.76 -12.67 9.94
N PRO A 82 9.25 -13.89 9.64
CA PRO A 82 10.67 -14.22 9.76
C PRO A 82 11.63 -13.29 8.99
N ARG A 83 11.18 -12.70 7.87
CA ARG A 83 11.98 -11.81 7.02
C ARG A 83 11.75 -10.32 7.28
N GLU A 84 10.78 -9.99 8.13
CA GLU A 84 10.33 -8.61 8.41
C GLU A 84 10.21 -8.41 9.92
N PRO A 85 11.34 -8.44 10.64
CA PRO A 85 11.35 -8.02 12.03
C PRO A 85 11.21 -6.49 12.11
N PHE A 86 10.56 -6.02 13.17
CA PHE A 86 10.61 -4.61 13.55
C PHE A 86 11.14 -4.49 14.97
N TYR A 87 11.67 -3.32 15.30
CA TYR A 87 12.32 -3.06 16.58
C TYR A 87 11.48 -2.14 17.42
N VAL A 88 11.47 -2.39 18.73
CA VAL A 88 10.84 -1.52 19.71
C VAL A 88 11.92 -1.04 20.66
N ILE A 89 12.14 0.27 20.69
CA ILE A 89 13.11 0.93 21.56
C ILE A 89 12.33 1.72 22.60
N ARG A 90 12.59 1.46 23.88
CA ARG A 90 12.03 2.25 24.97
C ARG A 90 12.90 3.49 25.18
N GLN A 91 12.25 4.64 25.27
CA GLN A 91 12.87 5.91 25.67
C GLN A 91 12.07 6.48 26.87
N PRO A 92 12.64 7.42 27.64
CA PRO A 92 12.04 7.85 28.92
C PRO A 92 10.61 8.43 28.83
N GLN A 93 10.23 9.00 27.68
CA GLN A 93 8.91 9.65 27.49
C GLN A 93 8.09 9.05 26.34
N LYS A 94 8.68 8.14 25.57
CA LYS A 94 8.07 7.57 24.37
C LYS A 94 8.69 6.20 24.05
N ILE A 95 7.97 5.40 23.30
CA ILE A 95 8.47 4.17 22.72
C ILE A 95 8.56 4.36 21.21
N THR A 96 9.73 4.10 20.65
CA THR A 96 9.99 4.22 19.22
C THR A 96 9.87 2.84 18.58
N ALA A 97 8.96 2.68 17.63
CA ALA A 97 8.86 1.48 16.81
C ALA A 97 9.53 1.73 15.46
N VAL A 98 10.56 0.94 15.13
CA VAL A 98 11.35 1.07 13.90
C VAL A 98 11.09 -0.12 12.99
N PHE A 99 10.73 0.15 11.74
CA PHE A 99 10.40 -0.81 10.70
C PHE A 99 11.43 -0.75 9.57
N PRO A 100 12.39 -1.69 9.53
CA PRO A 100 13.27 -1.92 8.38
C PRO A 100 12.47 -2.41 7.16
N MET A 101 12.41 -1.62 6.08
CA MET A 101 11.55 -1.92 4.92
C MET A 101 12.32 -2.61 3.79
N ARG A 102 11.83 -3.79 3.38
CA ARG A 102 12.43 -4.60 2.31
C ARG A 102 11.44 -4.92 1.20
N PHE A 103 11.83 -4.61 -0.03
CA PHE A 103 11.08 -4.93 -1.24
C PHE A 103 11.93 -5.79 -2.18
N LYS A 104 11.30 -6.72 -2.90
CA LYS A 104 12.01 -7.59 -3.86
C LYS A 104 12.33 -6.84 -5.15
N GLU A 105 11.43 -5.98 -5.59
CA GLU A 105 11.51 -5.32 -6.89
C GLU A 105 11.88 -3.86 -6.76
N HIS A 106 12.76 -3.37 -7.63
CA HIS A 106 13.22 -1.98 -7.62
C HIS A 106 12.06 -0.99 -7.87
N SER A 107 11.08 -1.34 -8.70
CA SER A 107 9.88 -0.50 -8.90
C SER A 107 9.08 -0.31 -7.61
N ASP A 108 8.98 -1.37 -6.80
CA ASP A 108 8.26 -1.34 -5.53
C ASP A 108 9.01 -0.47 -4.51
N VAL A 109 10.35 -0.45 -4.55
CA VAL A 109 11.18 0.48 -3.74
C VAL A 109 10.84 1.93 -4.09
N ILE A 110 10.81 2.29 -5.37
CA ILE A 110 10.50 3.68 -5.78
C ILE A 110 9.10 4.08 -5.30
N ILE A 111 8.10 3.22 -5.50
CA ILE A 111 6.72 3.48 -5.07
C ILE A 111 6.64 3.60 -3.54
N ALA A 112 7.34 2.72 -2.81
CA ALA A 112 7.37 2.73 -1.35
C ALA A 112 8.05 3.99 -0.80
N THR A 113 9.19 4.39 -1.37
CA THR A 113 9.90 5.61 -0.97
C THR A 113 9.03 6.85 -1.12
N ALA A 114 8.33 6.99 -2.26
CA ALA A 114 7.38 8.08 -2.45
C ALA A 114 6.22 8.01 -1.43
N PHE A 115 5.71 6.81 -1.14
CA PHE A 115 4.69 6.61 -0.12
C PHE A 115 5.17 7.03 1.29
N PHE A 116 6.41 6.71 1.67
CA PHE A 116 6.95 7.06 2.98
C PHE A 116 7.24 8.55 3.13
N GLN A 117 7.70 9.21 2.07
CA GLN A 117 7.87 10.67 2.04
C GLN A 117 6.53 11.37 2.29
N GLU A 118 5.48 10.97 1.56
CA GLU A 118 4.12 11.51 1.76
C GLU A 118 3.58 11.18 3.17
N LEU A 119 3.86 9.98 3.69
CA LEU A 119 3.45 9.59 5.04
C LEU A 119 4.12 10.47 6.11
N MET A 120 5.41 10.77 5.94
CA MET A 120 6.16 11.68 6.81
C MET A 120 5.57 13.09 6.75
N ASP A 121 5.33 13.63 5.56
CA ASP A 121 4.77 14.98 5.37
C ASP A 121 3.37 15.11 5.99
N VAL A 122 2.53 14.09 5.83
CA VAL A 122 1.20 14.03 6.46
C VAL A 122 1.31 13.87 7.98
N GLY A 123 2.24 13.05 8.45
CA GLY A 123 2.50 12.83 9.87
C GLY A 123 3.04 14.07 10.60
N SER A 124 3.75 14.95 9.89
CA SER A 124 4.21 16.24 10.41
C SER A 124 3.14 17.35 10.35
N SER A 125 2.00 17.11 9.71
CA SER A 125 0.93 18.09 9.59
C SER A 125 0.14 18.26 10.90
N GLU A 126 -0.14 19.51 11.28
CA GLU A 126 -0.96 19.85 12.46
C GLU A 126 -2.33 19.18 12.45
N LYS A 127 -2.90 18.92 11.26
CA LYS A 127 -4.18 18.21 11.10
C LYS A 127 -4.18 16.82 11.73
N TRP A 128 -3.01 16.19 11.78
CA TRP A 128 -2.82 14.85 12.32
C TRP A 128 -1.96 14.84 13.59
N ALA A 129 -1.88 15.96 14.32
CA ALA A 129 -1.10 16.06 15.56
C ALA A 129 -1.48 15.03 16.65
N LYS A 130 -2.67 14.43 16.56
CA LYS A 130 -3.12 13.35 17.46
C LYS A 130 -2.56 11.98 17.09
N ALA A 131 -2.02 11.81 15.89
CA ALA A 131 -1.42 10.57 15.44
C ALA A 131 0.03 10.44 15.95
N PRO A 132 0.57 9.21 16.04
CA PRO A 132 1.99 9.00 16.30
C PRO A 132 2.83 9.70 15.22
N PRO A 133 3.82 10.55 15.61
CA PRO A 133 4.78 11.10 14.66
C PRO A 133 5.46 9.97 13.91
N CYS A 134 5.57 10.15 12.59
CA CYS A 134 6.18 9.20 11.68
C CYS A 134 7.37 9.86 11.00
N THR A 135 8.53 9.19 10.99
CA THR A 135 9.68 9.64 10.20
C THR A 135 10.19 8.52 9.32
N TRP A 136 10.81 8.88 8.20
CA TRP A 136 11.47 7.93 7.31
C TRP A 136 12.89 8.36 7.03
N SER A 137 13.82 7.41 7.07
CA SER A 137 15.23 7.63 6.77
C SER A 137 15.78 6.47 5.94
N PRO A 138 16.61 6.72 4.93
CA PRO A 138 17.32 5.65 4.22
C PRO A 138 18.41 5.00 5.10
N ILE A 139 18.88 5.69 6.14
CA ILE A 139 19.97 5.27 7.03
C ILE A 139 19.35 4.72 8.33
N PRO A 140 19.90 3.62 8.90
CA PRO A 140 19.42 3.08 10.17
C PRO A 140 19.52 4.12 11.29
N PRO A 141 18.49 4.22 12.15
CA PRO A 141 18.54 5.11 13.30
C PRO A 141 19.66 4.69 14.26
N PRO A 142 20.31 5.64 14.96
CA PRO A 142 21.48 5.38 15.79
C PRO A 142 21.23 4.35 16.90
N GLU A 143 19.98 4.23 17.36
CA GLU A 143 19.54 3.27 18.37
C GLU A 143 19.63 1.82 17.91
N LEU A 144 19.69 1.57 16.60
CA LEU A 144 19.86 0.23 16.03
C LEU A 144 21.33 -0.10 15.70
N ARG A 145 22.28 0.77 16.07
CA ARG A 145 23.71 0.47 15.88
C ARG A 145 24.13 -0.67 16.80
N GLY A 146 24.58 -1.78 16.20
CA GLY A 146 24.99 -2.99 16.92
C GLY A 146 24.09 -4.21 16.68
N GLU A 147 22.92 -4.01 16.08
CA GLU A 147 22.06 -5.10 15.59
C GLU A 147 22.69 -5.78 14.35
N PRO A 148 22.34 -7.04 14.06
CA PRO A 148 22.95 -7.79 12.96
C PRO A 148 22.74 -7.08 11.61
N LEU A 149 23.79 -7.08 10.79
CA LEU A 149 23.81 -6.35 9.51
C LEU A 149 22.69 -6.79 8.56
N GLU A 150 22.26 -8.06 8.62
CA GLU A 150 21.15 -8.58 7.83
C GLU A 150 19.85 -7.79 8.08
N ASP A 151 19.60 -7.42 9.33
CA ASP A 151 18.41 -6.67 9.74
C ASP A 151 18.55 -5.16 9.45
N LEU A 152 19.77 -4.65 9.32
CA LEU A 152 20.06 -3.26 8.98
C LEU A 152 20.18 -3.03 7.46
N SER A 153 20.44 -4.08 6.68
CA SER A 153 20.48 -3.98 5.22
C SER A 153 19.05 -3.93 4.67
N THR A 154 18.62 -2.72 4.31
CA THR A 154 17.29 -2.45 3.73
C THR A 154 17.42 -1.62 2.47
N ASN A 155 16.51 -1.84 1.52
CA ASN A 155 16.42 -1.04 0.30
C ASN A 155 15.28 0.00 0.34
N GLY A 156 14.27 -0.21 1.18
CA GLY A 156 13.16 0.73 1.39
C GLY A 156 13.37 1.73 2.52
N GLY A 157 14.53 1.68 3.19
CA GLY A 157 14.84 2.50 4.36
C GLY A 157 14.13 2.05 5.64
N PHE A 158 14.10 2.95 6.62
CA PHE A 158 13.58 2.72 7.97
C PHE A 158 12.44 3.69 8.24
N VAL A 159 11.28 3.15 8.58
CA VAL A 159 10.14 3.94 9.03
C VAL A 159 10.07 3.86 10.55
N THR A 160 9.97 5.00 11.23
CA THR A 160 9.87 5.06 12.69
C THR A 160 8.56 5.70 13.12
N PHE A 161 7.98 5.17 14.19
CA PHE A 161 6.80 5.73 14.84
C PHE A 161 7.09 6.00 16.31
N ASP A 162 6.81 7.23 16.75
CA ASP A 162 6.98 7.66 18.12
C ASP A 162 5.67 7.50 18.90
N ILE A 163 5.65 6.54 19.82
CA ILE A 163 4.47 6.17 20.59
C ILE A 163 4.60 6.74 22.01
N SER A 164 3.86 7.80 22.30
CA SER A 164 3.69 8.32 23.65
C SER A 164 2.41 7.79 24.32
N SER A 165 2.27 8.07 25.61
CA SER A 165 1.13 7.67 26.45
C SER A 165 -0.24 7.97 25.83
N ARG A 166 -0.39 9.12 25.17
CA ARG A 166 -1.63 9.54 24.48
C ARG A 166 -2.12 8.57 23.39
N HIS A 167 -1.22 7.78 22.79
CA HIS A 167 -1.55 6.81 21.74
C HIS A 167 -1.94 5.43 22.29
N VAL A 168 -1.65 5.16 23.56
CA VAL A 168 -1.86 3.85 24.21
C VAL A 168 -2.89 3.90 25.33
N GLU A 169 -3.44 5.07 25.63
CA GLU A 169 -4.42 5.26 26.70
C GLU A 169 -5.74 4.48 26.46
N GLY A 170 -6.16 3.73 27.48
CA GLY A 170 -7.42 3.01 27.51
C GLY A 170 -7.57 2.00 26.36
N LYS A 171 -8.69 2.12 25.61
CA LYS A 171 -9.02 1.24 24.48
C LYS A 171 -8.14 1.48 23.23
N LYS A 172 -7.28 2.50 23.21
CA LYS A 172 -6.40 2.80 22.07
C LYS A 172 -5.22 1.85 21.97
N LEU A 173 -4.77 1.27 23.10
CA LEU A 173 -3.67 0.31 23.15
C LEU A 173 -3.84 -0.80 22.12
N ASP A 174 -5.01 -1.46 22.11
CA ASP A 174 -5.27 -2.58 21.22
C ASP A 174 -5.22 -2.18 19.74
N LYS A 175 -5.72 -0.97 19.41
CA LYS A 175 -5.67 -0.43 18.05
C LYS A 175 -4.24 -0.12 17.62
N THR A 176 -3.44 0.46 18.51
CA THR A 176 -2.05 0.81 18.23
C THR A 176 -1.22 -0.46 18.02
N VAL A 177 -1.38 -1.47 18.88
CA VAL A 177 -0.74 -2.78 18.74
C VAL A 177 -1.10 -3.42 17.39
N TRP A 178 -2.40 -3.43 17.05
CA TRP A 178 -2.87 -3.97 15.78
C TRP A 178 -2.25 -3.23 14.58
N SER A 179 -2.21 -1.90 14.61
CA SER A 179 -1.63 -1.09 13.54
C SER A 179 -0.14 -1.35 13.35
N LEU A 180 0.64 -1.46 14.44
CA LEU A 180 2.08 -1.71 14.37
C LEU A 180 2.38 -3.09 13.81
N LEU A 181 1.70 -4.13 14.30
CA LEU A 181 1.90 -5.51 13.83
C LEU A 181 1.53 -5.68 12.36
N ASN A 182 0.52 -4.95 11.87
CA ASN A 182 0.05 -5.04 10.50
C ASN A 182 0.70 -4.02 9.54
N PHE A 183 1.62 -3.18 10.03
CA PHE A 183 2.17 -2.09 9.23
C PHE A 183 2.89 -2.59 7.96
N TYR A 184 3.69 -3.65 8.06
CA TYR A 184 4.34 -4.26 6.90
C TYR A 184 3.34 -4.72 5.83
N ALA A 185 2.31 -5.46 6.26
CA ALA A 185 1.28 -5.96 5.36
C ALA A 185 0.51 -4.80 4.71
N TYR A 186 0.22 -3.75 5.48
CA TYR A 186 -0.43 -2.54 5.00
C TYR A 186 0.40 -1.88 3.88
N VAL A 187 1.66 -1.57 4.14
CA VAL A 187 2.55 -0.91 3.16
C VAL A 187 2.67 -1.76 1.91
N LYS A 188 3.00 -3.06 2.03
CA LYS A 188 3.19 -3.94 0.88
C LYS A 188 1.93 -4.09 0.04
N LYS A 189 0.77 -4.18 0.69
CA LYS A 189 -0.52 -4.20 -0.01
C LYS A 189 -0.73 -2.93 -0.81
N HIS A 190 -0.45 -1.76 -0.24
CA HIS A 190 -0.63 -0.48 -0.91
C HIS A 190 0.38 -0.26 -2.05
N VAL A 191 1.64 -0.66 -1.87
CA VAL A 191 2.66 -0.61 -2.94
C VAL A 191 2.25 -1.47 -4.13
N LYS A 192 1.86 -2.73 -3.90
CA LYS A 192 1.35 -3.62 -4.94
C LYS A 192 0.09 -3.08 -5.60
N GLY A 193 -0.84 -2.53 -4.81
CA GLY A 193 -2.06 -1.90 -5.30
C GLY A 193 -1.79 -0.72 -6.23
N THR A 194 -0.86 0.16 -5.85
CA THR A 194 -0.43 1.31 -6.66
C THR A 194 0.24 0.88 -7.95
N ARG A 195 1.12 -0.12 -7.90
CA ARG A 195 1.74 -0.69 -9.10
C ARG A 195 0.69 -1.24 -10.08
N GLY A 196 -0.25 -2.05 -9.57
CA GLY A 196 -1.34 -2.59 -10.39
C GLY A 196 -2.29 -1.50 -10.91
N PHE A 197 -2.45 -0.39 -10.18
CA PHE A 197 -3.19 0.78 -10.66
C PHE A 197 -2.47 1.51 -11.80
N ILE A 198 -1.16 1.74 -11.67
CA ILE A 198 -0.33 2.36 -12.70
C ILE A 198 -0.38 1.51 -13.98
N GLN A 199 -0.21 0.19 -13.86
CA GLN A 199 -0.27 -0.72 -15.00
C GLN A 199 -1.62 -0.66 -15.72
N ARG A 200 -2.75 -0.73 -14.99
CA ARG A 200 -4.09 -0.59 -15.58
C ARG A 200 -4.29 0.75 -16.29
N ARG A 201 -3.77 1.84 -15.72
CA ARG A 201 -3.86 3.18 -16.34
C ARG A 201 -2.99 3.28 -17.60
N MET A 202 -1.81 2.67 -17.60
CA MET A 202 -0.94 2.60 -18.77
C MET A 202 -1.60 1.79 -19.90
N GLN A 203 -2.18 0.63 -19.57
CA GLN A 203 -2.89 -0.20 -20.54
C GLN A 203 -4.07 0.54 -21.17
N LYS A 204 -4.93 1.19 -20.37
CA LYS A 204 -6.05 1.99 -20.89
C LYS A 204 -5.59 3.11 -21.83
N ARG A 205 -4.44 3.73 -21.53
CA ARG A 205 -3.84 4.75 -22.42
C ARG A 205 -3.35 4.14 -23.73
N LEU A 206 -2.70 2.97 -23.68
CA LEU A 206 -2.27 2.25 -24.87
C LEU A 206 -3.46 1.87 -25.75
N GLU A 207 -4.52 1.30 -25.16
CA GLU A 207 -5.76 0.95 -25.86
C GLU A 207 -6.35 2.17 -26.58
N SER A 208 -6.45 3.32 -25.89
CA SER A 208 -6.95 4.55 -26.50
C SER A 208 -6.08 5.07 -27.67
N LEU A 209 -4.76 4.87 -27.62
CA LEU A 209 -3.87 5.27 -28.71
C LEU A 209 -3.98 4.33 -29.91
N VAL A 210 -4.12 3.02 -29.64
CA VAL A 210 -4.31 2.00 -30.69
C VAL A 210 -5.65 2.21 -31.40
N GLU A 211 -6.71 2.57 -30.67
CA GLU A 211 -8.02 2.92 -31.26
C GLU A 211 -7.91 4.09 -32.25
N VAL A 212 -7.17 5.16 -31.89
CA VAL A 212 -6.95 6.30 -32.79
C VAL A 212 -6.20 5.88 -34.05
N LEU A 213 -5.14 5.06 -33.91
CA LEU A 213 -4.37 4.57 -35.06
C LEU A 213 -5.21 3.68 -35.99
N HIS A 214 -6.06 2.81 -35.44
CA HIS A 214 -6.95 1.98 -36.24
C HIS A 214 -8.03 2.80 -36.93
N LYS A 215 -8.56 3.83 -36.27
CA LYS A 215 -9.53 4.76 -36.87
C LYS A 215 -8.93 5.48 -38.08
N GLU A 216 -7.70 6.00 -37.96
CA GLU A 216 -7.02 6.65 -39.08
C GLU A 216 -6.79 5.70 -40.25
N LYS A 217 -6.36 4.45 -40.00
CA LYS A 217 -6.21 3.44 -41.05
C LYS A 217 -7.53 3.12 -41.76
N LEU A 218 -8.65 3.09 -41.03
CA LEU A 218 -9.96 2.82 -41.63
C LEU A 218 -10.45 4.01 -42.45
N GLU A 219 -10.26 5.24 -41.98
CA GLU A 219 -10.58 6.46 -42.73
C GLU A 219 -9.74 6.56 -44.02
N GLU A 220 -8.44 6.24 -43.98
CA GLU A 220 -7.60 6.18 -45.19
C GLU A 220 -8.08 5.11 -46.18
N ASN A 221 -8.48 3.94 -45.70
CA ASN A 221 -9.00 2.87 -46.57
C ASN A 221 -10.39 3.18 -47.15
N GLU A 222 -11.26 3.84 -46.39
CA GLU A 222 -12.56 4.31 -46.89
C GLU A 222 -12.40 5.44 -47.91
N ASP A 223 -11.50 6.39 -47.68
CA ASP A 223 -11.19 7.44 -48.64
C ASP A 223 -10.62 6.83 -49.93
N VAL A 224 -9.71 5.85 -49.84
CA VAL A 224 -9.20 5.13 -51.03
C VAL A 224 -10.32 4.34 -51.75
N LYS A 225 -11.25 3.72 -51.02
CA LYS A 225 -12.41 3.03 -51.63
C LYS A 225 -13.39 4.01 -52.28
N LYS A 226 -13.69 5.15 -51.66
CA LYS A 226 -14.54 6.21 -52.24
C LYS A 226 -13.88 6.84 -53.46
N PHE A 227 -12.56 7.04 -53.45
CA PHE A 227 -11.80 7.48 -54.62
C PHE A 227 -11.83 6.45 -55.77
N LYS A 228 -11.74 5.15 -55.47
CA LYS A 228 -11.88 4.09 -56.48
C LYS A 228 -13.31 3.97 -57.03
N ALA A 229 -14.34 4.06 -56.18
CA ALA A 229 -15.74 4.07 -56.60
C ALA A 229 -16.09 5.29 -57.47
N HIS A 230 -15.54 6.47 -57.15
CA HIS A 230 -15.67 7.66 -58.00
C HIS A 230 -14.83 7.62 -59.29
N ALA A 231 -13.85 6.72 -59.39
CA ALA A 231 -13.06 6.47 -60.60
C ALA A 231 -13.71 5.41 -61.50
N GLU A 232 -14.34 4.36 -60.94
CA GLU A 232 -15.14 3.39 -61.70
C GLU A 232 -16.40 4.02 -62.30
N CYS A 233 -16.96 5.06 -61.69
CA CYS A 233 -18.10 5.81 -62.23
C CYS A 233 -17.71 6.93 -63.23
N ARG A 234 -16.43 7.01 -63.64
CA ARG A 234 -15.94 7.97 -64.64
C ARG A 234 -14.98 7.31 -65.63
N TYR A 235 -15.49 6.36 -66.39
CA TYR A 235 -14.90 5.98 -67.68
C TYR A 235 -15.84 6.30 -68.83
N VAL A 236 -15.95 7.60 -69.12
CA VAL A 236 -15.91 8.09 -70.50
C VAL A 236 -14.99 9.31 -70.50
N GLY A 237 -13.79 9.16 -71.07
CA GLY A 237 -12.96 10.31 -71.48
C GLY A 237 -11.55 10.39 -70.90
N LYS A 238 -10.59 9.89 -71.69
CA LYS A 238 -9.21 10.36 -71.88
C LYS A 238 -8.23 10.34 -70.69
N LEU A 239 -7.28 9.41 -70.81
CA LEU A 239 -5.89 9.47 -70.36
C LEU A 239 -5.26 10.86 -70.63
N VAL A 240 -4.81 11.58 -69.60
CA VAL A 240 -3.57 12.41 -69.60
C VAL A 240 -3.09 12.67 -68.15
N GLY A 241 -1.82 12.34 -67.87
CA GLY A 241 -0.92 13.12 -66.99
C GLY A 241 -1.04 13.00 -65.45
N LEU A 242 -0.29 12.05 -64.87
CA LEU A 242 0.02 12.01 -63.44
C LEU A 242 0.89 13.22 -63.03
N SER A 243 0.29 14.21 -62.36
CA SER A 243 1.05 15.20 -61.58
C SER A 243 1.04 14.82 -60.09
N LYS A 244 2.22 14.72 -59.49
CA LYS A 244 2.42 14.37 -58.07
C LYS A 244 1.68 15.37 -57.16
N PRO A 245 0.96 14.94 -56.11
CA PRO A 245 0.20 15.87 -55.28
C PRO A 245 1.13 16.67 -54.37
N LYS A 246 1.25 17.97 -54.66
CA LYS A 246 1.92 18.98 -53.82
C LYS A 246 1.25 19.19 -52.45
N ASN A 247 0.14 18.51 -52.17
CA ASN A 247 -0.70 18.73 -50.98
C ASN A 247 -0.29 17.92 -49.73
N PHE A 248 0.48 16.83 -49.87
CA PHE A 248 0.94 16.06 -48.70
C PHE A 248 2.00 16.82 -47.89
N LYS A 249 2.84 17.63 -48.55
CA LYS A 249 3.87 18.47 -47.90
C LYS A 249 3.31 19.73 -47.21
N ARG A 250 2.05 20.10 -47.43
CA ARG A 250 1.39 21.19 -46.68
C ARG A 250 0.78 20.67 -45.38
N ARG A 251 0.06 19.54 -45.43
CA ARG A 251 -0.57 18.92 -44.23
C ARG A 251 0.45 18.44 -43.19
N CYS A 252 1.57 17.84 -43.61
CA CYS A 252 2.64 17.44 -42.68
C CYS A 252 3.37 18.64 -42.04
N ARG A 253 3.39 19.81 -42.69
CA ARG A 253 4.03 21.02 -42.13
C ARG A 253 3.20 21.66 -41.03
N ASP A 254 1.87 21.59 -41.10
CA ASP A 254 0.98 22.13 -40.07
C ASP A 254 0.95 21.24 -38.82
N LEU A 255 1.08 19.92 -39.00
CA LEU A 255 1.19 18.95 -37.91
C LEU A 255 2.52 19.08 -37.14
N THR A 256 3.65 19.25 -37.84
CA THR A 256 4.95 19.50 -37.21
C THR A 256 5.01 20.86 -36.52
N ARG A 257 4.35 21.89 -37.06
CA ARG A 257 4.25 23.21 -36.41
C ARG A 257 3.41 23.16 -35.13
N LYS A 258 2.33 22.36 -35.09
CA LYS A 258 1.53 22.12 -33.88
C LYS A 258 2.28 21.31 -32.81
N ILE A 259 3.12 20.35 -33.22
CA ILE A 259 3.93 19.55 -32.29
C ILE A 259 5.10 20.39 -31.73
N MET A 260 5.71 21.26 -32.54
CA MET A 260 6.74 22.21 -32.08
C MET A 260 6.18 23.31 -31.16
N GLN A 261 4.89 23.65 -31.27
CA GLN A 261 4.21 24.59 -30.38
C GLN A 261 3.86 23.98 -29.00
N ILE A 262 4.00 22.66 -28.84
CA ILE A 262 3.80 21.94 -27.56
C ILE A 262 5.11 21.82 -26.75
N HIS A 263 6.26 22.10 -27.37
CA HIS A 263 7.52 22.25 -26.66
C HIS A 263 7.85 23.73 -26.48
N PHE A 264 7.40 24.33 -25.38
CA PHE A 264 8.24 25.14 -24.49
C PHE A 264 7.47 25.59 -23.24
N ARG A 265 8.15 25.42 -22.09
CA ARG A 265 7.86 25.94 -20.74
C ARG A 265 6.78 25.23 -19.92
N ILE A 266 7.13 24.05 -19.40
CA ILE A 266 6.73 23.67 -18.04
C ILE A 266 7.54 24.55 -17.06
N LYS A 267 7.04 25.75 -16.76
CA LYS A 267 7.35 26.41 -15.49
C LYS A 267 6.26 25.96 -14.52
N ILE A 268 6.61 25.11 -13.56
CA ILE A 268 5.67 24.67 -12.53
C ILE A 268 5.45 25.85 -11.58
N HIS A 269 4.36 26.60 -11.80
CA HIS A 269 3.83 27.54 -10.83
C HIS A 269 2.34 27.25 -10.66
N GLY A 270 1.96 26.69 -9.50
CA GLY A 270 0.55 26.41 -9.21
C GLY A 270 0.21 25.11 -8.46
N PHE A 271 1.14 24.44 -7.80
CA PHE A 271 0.84 23.26 -6.96
C PHE A 271 -0.08 23.55 -5.74
N ARG A 272 -0.45 24.83 -5.49
CA ARG A 272 -1.36 25.21 -4.40
C ARG A 272 -2.84 24.93 -4.66
N ARG A 273 -3.27 24.56 -5.88
CA ARG A 273 -4.70 24.26 -6.18
C ARG A 273 -5.08 22.77 -6.10
N PHE A 274 -4.12 21.87 -5.89
CA PHE A 274 -4.41 20.43 -5.70
C PHE A 274 -5.05 20.09 -4.34
N HIS A 275 -5.17 21.06 -3.43
CA HIS A 275 -5.63 20.82 -2.06
C HIS A 275 -7.15 20.83 -1.81
N ARG A 276 -8.01 21.17 -2.78
CA ARG A 276 -9.46 21.38 -2.48
C ARG A 276 -10.46 20.39 -3.10
N ARG A 277 -10.06 19.47 -3.99
CA ARG A 277 -11.02 18.57 -4.67
C ARG A 277 -10.89 17.08 -4.40
N TRP A 278 -9.87 16.63 -3.68
CA TRP A 278 -9.64 15.20 -3.42
C TRP A 278 -10.20 14.68 -2.07
N LEU A 279 -10.94 15.51 -1.33
CA LEU A 279 -11.57 15.12 -0.06
C LEU A 279 -13.10 15.25 -0.07
N THR A 280 -13.76 14.97 -1.20
CA THR A 280 -15.19 14.69 -1.20
C THR A 280 -15.38 13.20 -1.43
N ILE A 281 -15.44 12.45 -0.34
CA ILE A 281 -15.82 11.03 -0.35
C ILE A 281 -17.27 10.98 -0.88
N PRO A 282 -17.56 10.28 -1.99
CA PRO A 282 -18.94 10.05 -2.37
C PRO A 282 -19.57 9.14 -1.31
N LYS A 283 -20.67 9.58 -0.70
CA LYS A 283 -21.50 8.73 0.15
C LYS A 283 -22.15 7.68 -0.74
N PHE A 284 -21.67 6.44 -0.68
CA PHE A 284 -22.35 5.31 -1.30
C PHE A 284 -23.53 4.90 -0.43
N SER A 285 -24.76 5.11 -0.92
CA SER A 285 -25.93 4.37 -0.47
C SER A 285 -25.90 2.99 -1.13
N SER A 286 -26.02 1.92 -0.33
CA SER A 286 -26.13 0.55 -0.83
C SER A 286 -27.61 0.18 -1.01
N PRO A 287 -28.03 -0.38 -2.16
CA PRO A 287 -29.19 -1.23 -2.21
C PRO A 287 -28.72 -2.68 -2.09
N LEU A 288 -28.87 -3.26 -0.89
CA LEU A 288 -28.94 -4.72 -0.75
C LEU A 288 -30.26 -5.20 -1.36
N ARG A 289 -30.20 -6.00 -2.44
CA ARG A 289 -31.20 -7.04 -2.72
C ARG A 289 -30.48 -8.25 -3.30
N TYR A 290 -30.40 -9.32 -2.50
CA TYR A 290 -30.11 -10.66 -2.98
C TYR A 290 -31.41 -11.29 -3.47
N THR A 291 -31.44 -11.82 -4.69
CA THR A 291 -32.46 -12.75 -5.15
C THR A 291 -32.06 -14.17 -4.74
N LYS A 292 -32.95 -14.86 -4.01
CA LYS A 292 -32.85 -16.30 -3.77
C LYS A 292 -33.12 -17.04 -5.09
N LEU A 293 -32.32 -18.05 -5.38
CA LEU A 293 -32.65 -19.08 -6.37
C LEU A 293 -33.48 -20.15 -5.64
N GLU A 294 -34.62 -20.50 -6.23
CA GLU A 294 -35.37 -21.74 -5.93
C GLU A 294 -34.64 -22.95 -6.53
#